data_AF-A0A6B3D1K8-F1
#
_entry.id   AF-A0A6B3D1K8-F1
#
_cell.length_a   1.000
_cell.length_b   1.000
_cell.length_c   1.000
_cell.angle_alpha   90.00
_cell.angle_beta   90.00
_cell.angle_gamma   90.00
#
_symmetry.space_group_name_H-M   'P 1'
#
loop_
_entity.id
_entity.type
_entity.pdbx_description
1 polymer ?
#
loop_
_entity_poly.entity_id
_entity_poly.type
_entity_poly.pdbx_seq_one_letter_code
_entity_poly.pdbx_strand_id
1 'polypeptide(L)'
;SDTVAGLRVLRGIGGEELFLDRYRSASQEVRHAAVRSARMWALISAVQVLLPGLLLIAVVWHGVHLAREGRIEVGELVAVYSSVMILTYPLRHFEEIAMAYSFSRPSAKRAARVLSLERATDTAGSRAA
;
A
#
# COMPACT_ATOMS: atom_id res chain seq x y z
N SER A 1 -23.00 -4.24 -11.48
CA SER A 1 -24.10 -4.64 -12.39
C SER A 1 -25.43 -4.00 -12.00
N ASP A 2 -25.68 -3.67 -10.73
CA ASP A 2 -26.91 -2.96 -10.29
C ASP A 2 -27.05 -1.50 -10.75
N THR A 3 -25.96 -0.84 -11.15
CA THR A 3 -25.98 0.59 -11.54
C THR A 3 -26.84 0.86 -12.78
N VAL A 4 -26.95 -0.11 -13.70
CA VAL A 4 -27.69 0.04 -14.98
C VAL A 4 -29.21 -0.03 -14.77
N ALA A 5 -29.67 -0.83 -13.79
CA ALA A 5 -31.08 -0.91 -13.42
C ALA A 5 -31.55 0.37 -12.70
N GLY A 6 -30.72 0.93 -11.82
CA GLY A 6 -31.00 2.21 -11.14
C GLY A 6 -31.08 3.41 -12.09
N LEU A 7 -30.22 3.45 -13.12
CA LEU A 7 -30.21 4.54 -14.11
C LEU A 7 -31.49 4.60 -14.95
N ARG A 8 -32.10 3.44 -15.23
CA ARG A 8 -33.36 3.34 -16.00
C ARG A 8 -34.56 3.89 -15.22
N VAL A 9 -34.56 3.70 -13.90
CA VAL A 9 -35.59 4.24 -12.99
C VAL A 9 -35.42 5.77 -12.83
N LEU A 10 -34.18 6.26 -12.73
CA LEU A 10 -33.88 7.70 -12.65
C LEU A 10 -34.18 8.47 -13.95
N ARG A 11 -34.02 7.83 -15.13
CA ARG A 11 -34.43 8.37 -16.44
C ARG A 11 -35.93 8.66 -16.55
N GLY A 12 -36.77 7.89 -15.84
CA GLY A 12 -38.22 8.11 -15.81
C GLY A 12 -38.65 9.31 -14.95
N ILE A 13 -37.76 9.81 -14.07
CA ILE A 13 -38.05 10.88 -13.09
C ILE A 13 -37.20 12.14 -13.36
N GLY A 14 -36.24 12.11 -14.30
CA GLY A 14 -35.40 13.25 -14.68
C GLY A 14 -34.22 13.54 -13.74
N GLY A 15 -33.82 12.59 -12.87
CA GLY A 15 -32.79 12.81 -11.85
C GLY A 15 -31.35 12.46 -12.25
N GLU A 16 -31.08 12.31 -13.55
CA GLU A 16 -29.77 11.86 -14.06
C GLU A 16 -28.61 12.79 -13.67
N GLU A 17 -28.82 14.11 -13.70
CA GLU A 17 -27.79 15.06 -13.30
C GLU A 17 -27.45 14.94 -11.81
N LEU A 18 -28.46 14.77 -10.94
CA LEU A 18 -28.25 14.60 -9.50
C LEU A 18 -27.48 13.31 -9.18
N PHE A 19 -27.73 12.23 -9.92
CA PHE A 19 -26.99 10.98 -9.80
C PHE A 19 -25.55 11.12 -10.28
N LEU A 20 -25.33 11.78 -11.43
CA LEU A 20 -23.99 12.02 -11.96
C LEU A 20 -23.16 12.90 -11.03
N ASP A 21 -23.75 13.95 -10.46
CA ASP A 21 -23.04 14.82 -9.52
C ASP A 21 -22.68 14.10 -8.22
N ARG A 22 -23.60 13.27 -7.69
CA ARG A 22 -23.33 12.45 -6.51
C ARG A 22 -22.28 11.38 -6.78
N TYR A 23 -22.33 10.75 -7.95
CA TYR A 23 -21.34 9.77 -8.38
C TYR A 23 -19.96 10.41 -8.55
N ARG A 24 -19.88 11.61 -9.15
CA ARG A 24 -18.63 12.38 -9.28
C ARG A 24 -18.08 12.74 -7.91
N SER A 25 -18.91 13.25 -6.99
CA SER A 25 -18.50 13.61 -5.63
C SER A 25 -17.96 12.39 -4.86
N ALA A 26 -18.72 11.29 -4.85
CA ALA A 26 -18.31 10.04 -4.19
C ALA A 26 -17.01 9.46 -4.81
N SER A 27 -16.87 9.52 -6.14
CA SER A 27 -15.66 9.06 -6.82
C SER A 27 -14.44 9.92 -6.46
N GLN A 28 -14.59 11.24 -6.32
CA GLN A 28 -13.50 12.12 -5.89
C GLN A 28 -13.09 11.87 -4.45
N GLU A 29 -14.05 11.60 -3.55
CA GLU A 29 -13.76 11.27 -2.16
C GLU A 29 -12.89 9.99 -2.05
N VAL A 30 -13.27 8.94 -2.79
CA VAL A 30 -12.48 7.70 -2.89
C VAL A 30 -11.11 7.98 -3.50
N ARG A 31 -11.03 8.79 -4.56
CA ARG A 31 -9.76 9.17 -5.18
C ARG A 31 -8.85 9.91 -4.20
N HIS A 32 -9.36 10.87 -3.43
CA HIS A 32 -8.58 11.60 -2.44
C HIS A 32 -8.07 10.68 -1.32
N ALA A 33 -8.90 9.75 -0.85
CA ALA A 33 -8.50 8.74 0.11
C ALA A 33 -7.42 7.80 -0.47
N ALA A 34 -7.59 7.34 -1.71
CA ALA A 34 -6.63 6.49 -2.41
C ALA A 34 -5.28 7.19 -2.62
N VAL A 35 -5.27 8.45 -3.08
CA VAL A 35 -4.05 9.24 -3.26
C VAL A 35 -3.32 9.46 -1.94
N ARG A 36 -4.04 9.73 -0.85
CA ARG A 36 -3.44 9.87 0.48
C ARG A 36 -2.78 8.57 0.95
N SER A 37 -3.44 7.44 0.72
CA SER A 37 -2.87 6.12 1.01
C SER A 37 -1.64 5.83 0.13
N ALA A 38 -1.73 6.14 -1.16
CA ALA A 38 -0.64 5.94 -2.12
C ALA A 38 0.61 6.77 -1.76
N ARG A 39 0.45 7.97 -1.22
CA ARG A 39 1.58 8.80 -0.75
C ARG A 39 2.35 8.14 0.38
N MET A 40 1.66 7.53 1.35
CA MET A 40 2.33 6.84 2.47
C MET A 40 3.10 5.61 1.96
N TRP A 41 2.48 4.85 1.05
CA TRP A 41 3.14 3.73 0.39
C TRP A 41 4.37 4.15 -0.40
N ALA A 42 4.26 5.22 -1.20
CA ALA A 42 5.39 5.75 -1.95
C ALA A 42 6.55 6.18 -1.04
N LEU A 43 6.27 6.78 0.12
CA LEU A 43 7.30 7.11 1.11
C LEU A 43 7.98 5.87 1.69
N ILE A 44 7.20 4.86 2.07
CA ILE A 44 7.75 3.60 2.58
C ILE A 44 8.64 2.94 1.53
N SER A 45 8.16 2.83 0.28
CA SER A 45 8.94 2.29 -0.84
C SER A 45 10.19 3.11 -1.14
N ALA A 46 10.12 4.45 -1.06
CA ALA A 46 11.27 5.30 -1.27
C ALA A 46 12.34 5.07 -0.20
N VAL A 47 11.94 5.02 1.08
CA VAL A 47 12.86 4.75 2.20
C VAL A 47 13.49 3.37 2.05
N GLN A 48 12.74 2.35 1.64
CA GLN A 48 13.25 0.99 1.42
C GLN A 48 14.36 0.90 0.36
N VAL A 49 14.37 1.79 -0.62
CA VAL A 49 15.44 1.84 -1.62
C VAL A 49 16.56 2.77 -1.17
N LEU A 50 16.22 3.93 -0.60
CA LEU A 50 17.17 4.95 -0.20
C LEU A 50 18.09 4.49 0.93
N LEU A 51 17.56 3.88 1.99
CA LEU A 51 18.34 3.47 3.17
C LEU A 51 19.48 2.50 2.81
N PRO A 52 19.21 1.35 2.18
CA PRO A 52 20.28 0.43 1.79
C PRO A 52 21.18 1.00 0.69
N GLY A 53 20.64 1.81 -0.23
CA GLY A 53 21.44 2.50 -1.24
C GLY A 53 22.47 3.45 -0.61
N LEU A 54 22.06 4.25 0.38
CA LEU A 54 22.94 5.15 1.12
C LEU A 54 23.98 4.38 1.94
N LEU A 55 23.59 3.27 2.58
CA LEU A 55 24.52 2.40 3.30
C LEU A 55 25.62 1.87 2.36
N LEU A 56 25.22 1.40 1.17
CA LEU A 56 26.17 0.90 0.16
C LEU A 56 27.15 1.98 -0.29
N ILE A 57 26.64 3.19 -0.57
CA ILE A 57 27.46 4.35 -0.93
C ILE A 57 28.47 4.65 0.18
N ALA A 58 28.03 4.67 1.44
CA ALA A 58 28.90 4.94 2.59
C ALA A 58 30.01 3.87 2.74
N VAL A 59 29.67 2.59 2.62
CA VAL A 59 30.62 1.48 2.71
C VAL A 59 31.65 1.55 1.58
N VAL A 60 31.21 1.75 0.34
CA VAL A 60 32.11 1.86 -0.81
C VAL A 60 33.01 3.07 -0.68
N TRP A 61 32.46 4.23 -0.30
CA TRP A 61 33.24 5.45 -0.08
C TRP A 61 34.33 5.26 0.97
N HIS A 62 33.97 4.69 2.12
CA HIS A 62 34.91 4.42 3.21
C HIS A 62 35.99 3.42 2.80
N GLY A 63 35.58 2.34 2.14
CA GLY A 63 36.50 1.30 1.71
C GLY A 63 37.44 1.74 0.58
N VAL A 64 37.00 2.61 -0.33
CA VAL A 64 37.88 3.26 -1.32
C VAL A 64 38.91 4.14 -0.62
N HIS A 65 38.51 4.90 0.41
CA HIS A 65 39.45 5.73 1.16
C HIS A 65 40.54 4.89 1.85
N LEU A 66 40.16 3.80 2.51
CA LEU A 66 41.06 2.85 3.15
C LEU A 66 42.00 2.14 2.15
N ALA A 67 41.51 1.79 0.96
CA ALA A 67 42.33 1.21 -0.10
C ALA A 67 43.36 2.21 -0.64
N ARG A 68 43.01 3.51 -0.75
CA ARG A 68 43.96 4.57 -1.15
C ARG A 68 45.07 4.79 -0.14
N GLU A 69 44.82 4.52 1.15
CA GLU A 69 45.83 4.55 2.21
C GLU A 69 46.71 3.29 2.24
N GLY A 70 46.45 2.30 1.38
CA GLY A 70 47.18 1.03 1.35
C GLY A 70 46.91 0.12 2.55
N ARG A 71 45.84 0.39 3.33
CA ARG A 71 45.48 -0.39 4.52
C ARG A 71 44.74 -1.68 4.21
N ILE A 72 44.15 -1.77 3.01
CA ILE A 72 43.40 -2.94 2.51
C ILE A 72 43.60 -3.06 0.99
N GLU A 73 43.61 -4.29 0.49
CA GLU A 73 43.65 -4.53 -0.96
C GLU A 73 42.27 -4.30 -1.60
N VAL A 74 42.27 -3.99 -2.90
CA VAL A 74 41.04 -3.88 -3.70
C VAL A 74 40.22 -5.18 -3.64
N GLY A 75 40.88 -6.34 -3.52
CA GLY A 75 40.22 -7.64 -3.36
C GLY A 75 39.43 -7.76 -2.05
N GLU A 76 39.97 -7.28 -0.94
CA GLU A 76 39.28 -7.28 0.36
C GLU A 76 38.07 -6.34 0.34
N LEU A 77 38.18 -5.18 -0.32
CA LEU A 77 37.07 -4.27 -0.52
C LEU A 77 35.91 -4.92 -1.28
N VAL A 78 36.23 -5.62 -2.37
CA VAL A 78 35.23 -6.33 -3.20
C VAL A 78 34.60 -7.49 -2.42
N ALA A 79 35.38 -8.19 -1.58
CA ALA A 79 34.86 -9.26 -0.73
C ALA A 79 33.85 -8.72 0.31
N VAL A 80 34.19 -7.65 1.03
CA VAL A 80 33.29 -6.99 2.00
C VAL A 80 32.04 -6.47 1.30
N TYR A 81 32.19 -5.80 0.16
CA TYR A 81 31.05 -5.34 -0.66
C TYR A 81 30.13 -6.50 -1.03
N SER A 82 30.70 -7.62 -1.49
CA SER A 82 29.92 -8.80 -1.91
C SER A 82 29.19 -9.44 -0.73
N SER A 83 29.82 -9.53 0.45
CA SER A 83 29.18 -10.02 1.67
C SER A 83 28.00 -9.15 2.09
N VAL A 84 28.16 -7.81 2.05
CA VAL A 84 27.06 -6.87 2.33
C VAL A 84 25.95 -7.01 1.29
N MET A 85 26.31 -7.17 0.01
CA MET A 85 25.34 -7.29 -1.08
C MET A 85 24.46 -8.53 -0.93
N ILE A 86 25.03 -9.66 -0.51
CA ILE A 86 24.29 -10.88 -0.18
C ILE A 86 23.34 -10.66 1.00
N LEU A 87 23.77 -9.89 2.01
CA LEU A 87 22.95 -9.58 3.19
C LEU A 87 21.74 -8.66 2.87
N THR A 88 21.83 -7.86 1.81
CA THR A 88 20.71 -7.02 1.34
C THR A 88 19.50 -7.84 0.89
N TYR A 89 19.70 -9.07 0.42
CA TYR A 89 18.62 -9.92 -0.09
C TYR A 89 17.64 -10.39 1.01
N PRO A 90 18.09 -11.02 2.12
CA PRO A 90 17.21 -11.36 3.23
C PRO A 90 16.62 -10.13 3.94
N LEU A 91 17.32 -8.99 3.97
CA LEU A 91 16.78 -7.74 4.49
C LEU A 91 15.53 -7.28 3.72
N ARG A 92 15.55 -7.33 2.38
CA ARG A 92 14.37 -7.00 1.56
C ARG A 92 13.19 -7.93 1.84
N HIS A 93 13.42 -9.23 1.97
CA HIS A 93 12.35 -10.17 2.31
C HIS A 93 11.79 -9.93 3.71
N PHE A 94 12.63 -9.59 4.68
CA PHE A 94 12.17 -9.25 6.03
C PHE A 94 11.28 -7.99 6.02
N GLU A 95 11.64 -6.99 5.21
CA GLU A 95 10.85 -5.76 5.02
C GLU A 95 9.51 -6.01 4.30
N GLU A 96 9.48 -6.88 3.29
CA GLU A 96 8.25 -7.32 2.63
C GLU A 96 7.28 -7.98 3.61
N ILE A 97 7.80 -8.85 4.49
CA ILE A 97 7.02 -9.51 5.53
C ILE A 97 6.51 -8.49 6.56
N ALA A 98 7.36 -7.55 6.99
CA ALA A 98 6.97 -6.49 7.93
C ALA A 98 5.89 -5.57 7.35
N MET A 99 5.97 -5.23 6.06
CA MET A 99 4.91 -4.52 5.35
C MET A 99 3.64 -5.36 5.30
N ALA A 100 3.71 -6.61 4.84
CA ALA A 100 2.54 -7.49 4.76
C ALA A 100 1.84 -7.62 6.13
N TYR A 101 2.61 -7.71 7.21
CA TYR A 101 2.10 -7.75 8.57
C TYR A 101 1.40 -6.45 8.96
N SER A 102 2.00 -5.29 8.67
CA SER A 102 1.42 -3.96 8.93
C SER A 102 0.12 -3.72 8.15
N PHE A 103 0.00 -4.29 6.95
CA PHE A 103 -1.20 -4.20 6.12
C PHE A 103 -2.27 -5.26 6.43
N SER A 104 -1.90 -6.37 7.06
CA SER A 104 -2.84 -7.42 7.48
C SER A 104 -3.83 -6.92 8.54
N ARG A 105 -3.36 -6.09 9.49
CA ARG A 105 -4.13 -5.67 10.66
C ARG A 105 -5.32 -4.76 10.31
N PRO A 106 -5.16 -3.70 9.48
CA PRO A 106 -6.28 -2.87 9.06
C PRO A 106 -7.27 -3.62 8.14
N SER A 107 -6.78 -4.50 7.28
CA SER A 107 -7.61 -5.32 6.39
C SER A 107 -8.44 -6.33 7.18
N ALA A 108 -7.85 -7.01 8.16
CA ALA A 108 -8.56 -7.89 9.08
C ALA A 108 -9.61 -7.12 9.89
N LYS A 109 -9.32 -5.88 10.33
CA LYS A 109 -10.27 -5.04 11.06
C LYS A 109 -11.46 -4.61 10.19
N ARG A 110 -11.23 -4.31 8.90
CA ARG A 110 -12.29 -4.02 7.92
C ARG A 110 -13.14 -5.25 7.63
N ALA A 111 -12.52 -6.41 7.43
CA ALA A 111 -13.21 -7.68 7.22
C ALA A 111 -14.06 -8.07 8.46
N ALA A 112 -13.49 -7.95 9.66
CA ALA A 112 -14.20 -8.18 10.91
C ALA A 112 -15.38 -7.21 11.07
N ARG A 113 -15.22 -5.93 10.68
CA ARG A 113 -16.32 -4.96 10.71
C ARG A 113 -17.47 -5.32 9.76
N VAL A 114 -17.15 -5.84 8.58
CA VAL A 114 -18.16 -6.34 7.62
C VAL A 114 -18.87 -7.57 8.18
N LEU A 115 -18.13 -8.51 8.79
CA LEU A 115 -18.68 -9.72 9.40
C LEU A 115 -19.47 -9.43 10.69
N SER A 116 -19.15 -8.35 11.40
CA SER A 116 -19.89 -7.89 12.59
C SER A 116 -21.15 -7.08 12.27
N LEU A 117 -21.44 -6.82 10.98
CA LEU A 117 -22.71 -6.22 10.61
C LEU A 117 -23.81 -7.26 10.83
N GLU A 118 -24.54 -7.11 11.92
CA GLU A 118 -25.73 -7.89 12.18
C GLU A 118 -26.81 -7.47 11.18
N ARG A 119 -27.30 -8.44 10.40
CA ARG A 119 -28.34 -8.21 9.41
C ARG A 119 -29.59 -7.77 10.18
N ALA A 120 -30.00 -6.51 10.05
CA ALA A 120 -31.30 -6.03 10.49
C ALA A 120 -32.37 -6.76 9.70
N THR A 121 -32.68 -7.99 10.11
CA THR A 121 -33.87 -8.70 9.70
C THR A 121 -34.98 -8.14 10.58
N ASP A 122 -35.42 -6.92 10.27
CA ASP A 122 -36.61 -6.39 10.92
C ASP A 122 -37.84 -6.84 10.12
N THR A 123 -38.39 -7.97 10.56
CA THR A 123 -39.78 -8.08 11.00
C THR A 123 -40.78 -7.06 10.40
N ALA A 124 -41.14 -7.18 9.11
CA ALA A 124 -42.37 -6.58 8.59
C ALA A 124 -42.94 -7.40 7.42
N GLY A 125 -43.66 -8.47 7.75
CA GLY A 125 -44.38 -9.29 6.78
C GLY A 125 -45.22 -10.41 7.40
N SER A 126 -45.75 -10.19 8.61
CA SER A 126 -46.84 -11.03 9.14
C SER A 126 -48.17 -10.52 8.60
N ARG A 127 -48.92 -11.44 7.95
CA ARG A 127 -50.33 -11.40 7.50
C ARG A 127 -50.69 -10.61 6.24
N ALA A 128 -51.02 -11.37 5.20
CA ALA A 128 -52.33 -11.29 4.56
C ALA A 128 -52.73 -12.70 4.11
N ALA A 129 -53.53 -13.36 4.96
CA ALA A 129 -54.41 -14.46 4.60
C ALA A 129 -55.83 -13.88 4.48
#